data_AF-A0A3B0WZX3-F1
#
_entry.id   AF-A0A3B0WZX3-F1
#
_cell.length_a   1.000
_cell.length_b   1.000
_cell.length_c   1.000
_cell.angle_alpha   90.00
_cell.angle_beta   90.00
_cell.angle_gamma   90.00
#
_symmetry.space_group_name_H-M   'P 1'
#
loop_
_entity.id
_entity.type
_entity.pdbx_description
1 polymer ?
#
loop_
_entity_poly.entity_id
_entity_poly.type
_entity_poly.pdbx_seq_one_letter_code
_entity_poly.pdbx_strand_id
1 'polypeptide(L)' 'MKSFLKKLLGSVLASFVFASAAFAAEPLKIGYSDWPGWVAWEIAVEKNWFKEEGVDVKFEW' A
#
# COMPACT_ATOMS: atom_id res chain seq x y z
N MET A 1 -11.87 29.59 24.87
CA MET A 1 -12.05 28.12 25.03
C MET A 1 -12.49 27.40 23.76
N LYS A 2 -13.63 27.74 23.12
CA LYS A 2 -14.13 27.01 21.93
C LYS A 2 -13.16 26.98 20.72
N SER A 3 -12.43 28.07 20.47
CA SER A 3 -11.43 28.14 19.39
C SER A 3 -10.18 27.29 19.69
N PHE A 4 -9.75 27.26 20.96
CA PHE A 4 -8.64 26.42 21.40
C PHE A 4 -8.97 24.93 21.27
N LEU A 5 -10.19 24.53 21.66
CA LEU A 5 -10.65 23.15 21.54
C LEU A 5 -10.75 22.69 20.07
N LYS A 6 -11.20 23.57 19.15
CA LYS A 6 -11.22 23.28 17.70
C LYS A 6 -9.82 23.09 17.11
N LYS A 7 -8.85 23.92 17.52
CA LYS A 7 -7.44 23.78 17.09
C LYS A 7 -6.82 22.50 17.63
N LEU A 8 -7.09 22.16 18.89
CA LEU A 8 -6.62 20.92 19.50
C LEU A 8 -7.19 19.69 18.80
N LEU A 9 -8.50 19.69 18.50
CA LEU A 9 -9.16 18.60 17.79
C LEU A 9 -8.63 18.44 16.35
N GLY A 10 -8.41 19.55 15.64
CA GLY A 10 -7.80 19.54 14.31
C GLY A 10 -6.37 18.99 14.31
N SER A 11 -5.58 19.34 15.33
CA SER A 11 -4.23 18.79 15.51
C SER A 11 -4.26 17.29 15.79
N VAL A 12 -5.16 16.81 16.65
CA VAL A 12 -5.27 15.38 16.98
C VAL A 12 -5.70 14.56 15.76
N LEU A 13 -6.66 15.05 14.97
CA LEU A 13 -7.07 14.41 13.72
C LEU A 13 -5.93 14.34 12.71
N ALA A 14 -5.14 15.41 12.56
CA ALA A 14 -3.97 15.39 11.69
C ALA A 14 -2.93 14.37 12.16
N SER A 15 -2.62 14.32 13.46
CA SER A 15 -1.70 13.33 14.03
C SER A 15 -2.13 11.89 13.78
N PHE A 16 -3.43 11.61 13.82
CA PHE A 16 -3.98 10.26 13.63
C PHE A 16 -3.87 9.79 12.17
N VAL A 17 -4.05 10.69 11.20
CA VAL A 17 -3.89 10.39 9.77
C VAL A 17 -2.42 10.11 9.41
N PHE A 18 -1.48 10.82 10.02
CA PHE A 18 -0.05 10.56 9.78
C PHE A 18 0.43 9.24 10.44
N ALA A 19 -0.15 8.83 11.56
CA ALA A 19 0.21 7.60 12.25
C ALA A 19 -0.18 6.32 11.45
N SER A 20 -1.25 6.37 10.65
CA SER A 20 -1.68 5.20 9.86
C SER A 20 -0.76 4.88 8.67
N ALA A 21 -0.05 5.87 8.13
CA ALA A 21 0.87 5.66 7.00
C ALA A 21 2.19 4.96 7.42
N ALA A 22 2.54 4.99 8.71
CA ALA A 22 3.80 4.44 9.22
C ALA A 22 3.77 2.91 9.43
N PHE A 23 2.61 2.27 9.31
CA PHE A 23 2.40 0.83 9.55
C PHE A 23 2.10 0.03 8.28
N ALA A 24 2.40 0.55 7.08
CA ALA A 24 2.32 -0.25 5.87
C ALA A 24 3.42 -1.32 5.89
N ALA A 25 3.06 -2.57 5.62
CA ALA A 25 4.03 -3.64 5.43
C ALA A 25 4.87 -3.36 4.18
N GLU A 26 6.11 -3.85 4.15
CA GLU A 26 6.90 -3.81 2.91
C GLU A 26 6.21 -4.65 1.83
N PRO A 27 6.32 -4.25 0.53
CA PRO A 27 5.77 -5.04 -0.57
C PRO A 27 6.33 -6.46 -0.58
N LEU A 28 5.49 -7.43 -0.94
CA LEU A 28 5.92 -8.80 -1.15
C LEU A 28 6.85 -8.86 -2.36
N LYS A 29 8.12 -9.23 -2.12
CA LYS A 29 9.10 -9.42 -3.19
C LYS A 29 8.90 -10.76 -3.87
N ILE A 30 8.73 -10.74 -5.18
CA ILE A 30 8.52 -11.92 -6.02
C ILE A 30 9.62 -11.91 -7.07
N GLY A 31 10.45 -12.97 -7.10
CA GLY A 31 11.40 -13.13 -8.21
C GLY A 31 10.63 -13.29 -9.53
N TYR A 32 11.11 -12.75 -10.63
CA TYR A 32 10.46 -12.79 -11.94
C TYR A 32 11.38 -13.46 -12.94
N SER A 33 10.80 -14.15 -13.91
CA SER A 33 11.53 -14.66 -15.07
C SER A 33 10.66 -14.51 -16.30
N ASP A 34 11.31 -14.21 -17.42
CA ASP A 34 10.72 -14.18 -18.76
C ASP A 34 10.50 -15.57 -19.38
N TRP A 35 10.83 -16.65 -18.66
CA TRP A 35 10.51 -18.01 -19.12
C TRP A 35 8.98 -18.24 -19.14
N PRO A 36 8.45 -18.98 -20.14
CA PRO A 36 6.99 -19.12 -20.33
C PRO A 36 6.19 -19.62 -19.12
N GLY A 37 6.82 -20.31 -18.17
CA GLY A 37 6.17 -20.76 -16.93
C GLY A 37 5.73 -19.63 -16.00
N TRP A 38 6.20 -18.40 -16.20
CA TRP A 38 5.92 -17.24 -15.37
C TRP A 38 4.82 -16.31 -15.94
N VAL A 39 4.23 -16.66 -17.09
CA VAL A 39 3.17 -15.86 -17.75
C VAL A 39 1.97 -15.57 -16.85
N ALA A 40 1.67 -16.46 -15.90
CA ALA A 40 0.59 -16.22 -14.92
C ALA A 40 0.82 -14.94 -14.11
N TRP A 41 2.07 -14.60 -13.79
CA TRP A 41 2.42 -13.37 -13.10
C TRP A 41 2.18 -12.13 -13.96
N GLU A 42 2.59 -12.19 -15.23
CA GLU A 42 2.33 -11.09 -16.17
C GLU A 42 0.84 -10.82 -16.32
N ILE A 43 0.03 -11.88 -16.44
CA ILE A 43 -1.44 -11.75 -16.50
C ILE A 43 -1.98 -11.09 -15.23
N ALA A 44 -1.53 -11.52 -14.05
CA ALA A 44 -1.98 -10.95 -12.78
C ALA A 44 -1.61 -9.45 -12.64
N VAL A 45 -0.44 -9.05 -13.15
CA VAL A 45 0.01 -7.64 -13.21
C VAL A 45 -0.86 -6.84 -14.19
N GLU A 46 -1.01 -7.29 -15.43
CA GLU A 46 -1.82 -6.60 -16.45
C GLU A 46 -3.29 -6.46 -16.04
N LYS A 47 -3.83 -7.47 -15.34
CA LYS A 47 -5.21 -7.47 -14.84
C LYS A 47 -5.39 -6.76 -13.50
N ASN A 48 -4.31 -6.24 -12.88
CA ASN A 48 -4.34 -5.56 -11.58
C ASN A 48 -4.88 -6.42 -10.41
N TRP A 49 -4.81 -7.76 -10.49
CA TRP A 49 -5.39 -8.65 -9.49
C TRP A 49 -4.79 -8.45 -8.09
N PHE A 50 -3.50 -8.19 -7.99
CA PHE A 50 -2.85 -7.91 -6.71
C PHE A 50 -3.47 -6.69 -6.01
N LYS A 51 -3.77 -5.64 -6.77
CA LYS A 51 -4.38 -4.43 -6.25
C LYS A 51 -5.84 -4.67 -5.82
N GLU A 52 -6.58 -5.46 -6.59
CA GLU A 52 -7.95 -5.86 -6.26
C GLU A 52 -8.02 -6.59 -4.93
N GLU A 53 -7.05 -7.47 -4.66
CA GLU A 53 -6.94 -8.23 -3.41
C GLU A 53 -6.20 -7.47 -2.29
N GLY A 54 -5.79 -6.22 -2.53
CA GLY A 54 -5.06 -5.41 -1.54
C GLY A 54 -3.66 -5.95 -1.20
N VAL A 55 -3.07 -6.74 -2.08
CA VAL A 55 -1.71 -7.30 -1.95
C VAL A 55 -0.73 -6.36 -2.62
N ASP A 56 0.19 -5.80 -1.84
CA ASP A 56 1.31 -5.01 -2.37
C ASP A 56 2.45 -5.95 -2.80
N VAL A 57 2.84 -5.88 -4.07
CA VAL A 57 3.86 -6.76 -4.66
C VAL A 57 4.94 -5.97 -5.39
N LYS A 58 6.17 -6.47 -5.33
CA LYS A 58 7.30 -5.97 -6.08
C LYS A 58 7.97 -7.13 -6.81
N PHE A 59 7.95 -7.09 -8.14
CA PHE A 59 8.66 -8.07 -8.96
C PHE A 59 10.12 -7.65 -9.13
N GLU A 60 11.03 -8.62 -8.95
CA GLU A 60 12.49 -8.45 -9.10
C GLU A 60 13.00 -9.47 -10.11
N TRP A 61 13.77 -9.02 -11.11
CA TRP A 61 14.37 -9.87 -12.14
C TRP A 61 15.52 -10.73 -11.62
#